data_AF-A0A5C7PNB2-F1
#
_entry.id   AF-A0A5C7PNB2-F1
#
_cell.length_a   1.000
_cell.length_b   1.000
_cell.length_c   1.000
_cell.angle_alpha   90.00
_cell.angle_beta   90.00
_cell.angle_gamma   90.00
#
_symmetry.space_group_name_H-M   'P 1'
#
loop_
_entity.id
_entity.type
_entity.pdbx_description
1 polymer ?
#
loop_
_entity_poly.entity_id
_entity_poly.type
_entity_poly.pdbx_seq_one_letter_code
_entity_poly.pdbx_strand_id
1 'polypeptide(L)'
;MRDAFDFAEYMELAQRTASRESDPRGDIGATLATLEVLVAAGGLADLLKRQIFYRREATFEMFASCIENIREAISLLEGSISVSVNQNDPLPFNAKLLHGTVGTISEEAEMLSSMLDVASDGRKIDEVNLIEEAGDALWYQAEKLAGVEQISGVGIAGVCAANIAKLAVRHGDKFNGQSAIERDLISERAAVRGRS
;
A
#
# COMPACT_ATOMS: atom_id res chain seq x y z
N MET A 1 4.37 -14.18 31.25
CA MET A 1 3.14 -14.04 30.44
C MET A 1 3.15 -12.59 29.98
N ARG A 2 3.65 -12.31 28.77
CA ARG A 2 3.48 -10.97 28.19
C ARG A 2 2.05 -10.91 27.67
N ASP A 3 1.41 -9.78 27.93
CA ASP A 3 0.04 -9.47 27.59
C ASP A 3 -0.23 -9.62 26.09
N ALA A 4 -1.48 -9.89 25.73
CA ALA A 4 -1.91 -10.02 24.34
C ALA A 4 -1.55 -8.74 23.55
N PHE A 5 -1.06 -8.91 22.32
CA PHE A 5 -0.77 -7.79 21.43
C PHE A 5 -2.04 -6.96 21.17
N ASP A 6 -1.98 -5.66 21.47
CA ASP A 6 -3.00 -4.68 21.10
C ASP A 6 -2.45 -3.72 20.05
N PHE A 7 -3.06 -3.74 18.86
CA PHE A 7 -2.65 -2.87 17.76
C PHE A 7 -3.02 -1.40 18.02
N ALA A 8 -4.05 -1.12 18.83
CA ALA A 8 -4.40 0.25 19.19
C ALA A 8 -3.30 0.87 20.06
N GLU A 9 -2.81 0.13 21.06
CA GLU A 9 -1.65 0.53 21.87
C GLU A 9 -0.40 0.70 21.00
N TYR A 10 -0.16 -0.23 20.06
CA TYR A 10 0.95 -0.10 19.11
C TYR A 10 0.85 1.20 18.28
N MET A 11 -0.35 1.54 17.77
CA MET A 11 -0.56 2.78 17.03
C MET A 11 -0.21 4.00 17.88
N GLU A 12 -0.62 4.05 19.16
CA GLU A 12 -0.25 5.14 20.08
C GLU A 12 1.27 5.26 20.24
N LEU A 13 1.98 4.13 20.35
CA LEU A 13 3.44 4.11 20.43
C LEU A 13 4.09 4.59 19.12
N ALA A 14 3.59 4.15 17.97
CA ALA A 14 4.07 4.60 16.66
C ALA A 14 3.89 6.12 16.47
N GLN A 15 2.76 6.68 16.91
CA GLN A 15 2.52 8.13 16.86
C GLN A 15 3.54 8.94 17.66
N ARG A 16 4.17 8.36 18.68
CA ARG A 16 5.19 9.07 19.49
C ARG A 16 6.50 9.28 18.73
N THR A 17 6.80 8.44 17.75
CA THR A 17 8.01 8.52 16.91
C THR A 17 7.73 9.09 15.53
N ALA A 18 6.46 9.34 15.20
CA ALA A 18 6.05 9.93 13.93
C ALA A 18 6.62 11.33 13.74
N SER A 19 6.91 11.66 12.47
CA SER A 19 7.20 13.03 12.08
C SER A 19 6.08 13.94 12.54
N ARG A 20 6.45 15.06 13.16
CA ARG A 20 5.50 16.09 13.62
C ARG A 20 5.08 17.04 12.50
N GLU A 21 5.68 16.91 11.31
CA GLU A 21 5.32 17.73 10.17
C GLU A 21 3.91 17.37 9.70
N SER A 22 3.07 18.39 9.60
CA SER A 22 1.66 18.26 9.22
C SER A 22 1.36 18.87 7.86
N ASP A 23 2.28 19.66 7.31
CA ASP A 23 2.17 20.32 6.01
C ASP A 23 3.19 19.68 5.05
N PRO A 24 2.80 18.63 4.30
CA PRO A 24 3.72 17.99 3.37
C PRO A 24 4.06 18.98 2.26
N ARG A 25 5.35 19.15 1.98
CA ARG A 25 5.85 20.10 0.99
C ARG A 25 6.81 19.45 0.02
N GLY A 26 6.85 19.97 -1.19
CA GLY A 26 7.77 19.53 -2.22
C GLY A 26 7.43 20.12 -3.58
N ASP A 27 8.11 19.60 -4.59
CA ASP A 27 7.78 19.92 -5.98
C ASP A 27 6.54 19.15 -6.39
N ILE A 28 5.44 19.86 -6.64
CA ILE A 28 4.16 19.22 -6.94
C ILE A 28 4.21 18.40 -8.24
N GLY A 29 4.97 18.84 -9.24
CA GLY A 29 5.12 18.14 -10.51
C GLY A 29 5.87 16.83 -10.33
N ALA A 30 7.07 16.90 -9.72
CA ALA A 30 7.86 15.71 -9.43
C ALA A 30 7.13 14.74 -8.48
N THR A 31 6.44 15.26 -7.46
CA THR A 31 5.68 14.45 -6.50
C THR A 31 4.55 13.69 -7.20
N LEU A 32 3.69 14.38 -7.96
CA LEU A 32 2.57 13.75 -8.64
C LEU A 32 3.05 12.71 -9.66
N ALA A 33 4.06 13.04 -10.46
CA ALA A 33 4.59 12.10 -11.44
C ALA A 33 5.24 10.87 -10.77
N THR A 34 5.90 11.03 -9.62
CA THR A 34 6.42 9.90 -8.84
C THR A 34 5.29 9.00 -8.34
N LEU A 35 4.20 9.59 -7.82
CA LEU A 35 3.04 8.82 -7.37
C LEU A 35 2.39 8.04 -8.52
N GLU A 36 2.32 8.60 -9.72
CA GLU A 36 1.83 7.89 -10.91
C GLU A 36 2.68 6.66 -11.24
N VAL A 37 4.01 6.74 -11.13
CA VAL A 37 4.91 5.58 -11.32
C VAL A 37 4.59 4.49 -10.29
N LEU A 38 4.44 4.86 -9.01
CA LEU A 38 4.11 3.90 -7.95
C LEU A 38 2.74 3.26 -8.15
N VAL A 39 1.74 4.02 -8.61
CA VAL A 39 0.41 3.50 -8.97
C VAL A 39 0.51 2.51 -10.13
N ALA A 40 1.25 2.85 -11.19
CA ALA A 40 1.45 1.97 -12.35
C ALA A 40 2.16 0.67 -11.96
N ALA A 41 3.21 0.75 -11.12
CA ALA A 41 3.89 -0.41 -10.57
C ALA A 41 2.96 -1.30 -9.72
N GLY A 42 2.08 -0.69 -8.92
CA GLY A 42 1.04 -1.39 -8.17
C GLY A 42 0.07 -2.18 -9.07
N GLY A 43 -0.21 -1.67 -10.27
CA GLY A 43 -0.99 -2.39 -11.30
C GLY A 43 -0.30 -3.68 -11.75
N LEU A 44 1.01 -3.63 -12.01
CA LEU A 44 1.81 -4.80 -12.35
C LEU A 44 1.88 -5.80 -11.18
N ALA A 45 2.04 -5.31 -9.95
CA ALA A 45 2.00 -6.15 -8.75
C ALA A 45 0.65 -6.86 -8.59
N ASP A 46 -0.48 -6.18 -8.85
CA ASP A 46 -1.81 -6.80 -8.83
C ASP A 46 -1.97 -7.87 -9.93
N LEU A 47 -1.46 -7.63 -11.14
CA LEU A 47 -1.46 -8.60 -12.23
C LEU A 47 -0.67 -9.86 -11.85
N LEU A 48 0.54 -9.70 -11.33
CA LEU A 48 1.39 -10.79 -10.88
C LEU A 48 0.72 -11.61 -9.77
N LYS A 49 0.14 -10.93 -8.77
CA LYS A 49 -0.60 -11.58 -7.69
C LYS A 49 -1.78 -12.39 -8.22
N ARG A 50 -2.54 -11.85 -9.19
CA ARG A 50 -3.67 -12.57 -9.81
C ARG A 50 -3.22 -13.82 -10.55
N GLN A 51 -2.08 -13.76 -11.24
CA GLN A 51 -1.50 -14.89 -11.94
C GLN A 51 -1.05 -15.99 -10.97
N ILE A 52 -0.25 -15.65 -9.97
CA ILE A 52 0.39 -16.61 -9.07
C ILE A 52 -0.60 -17.21 -8.06
N PHE A 53 -1.42 -16.37 -7.42
CA PHE A 53 -2.25 -16.79 -6.28
C PHE A 53 -3.71 -17.07 -6.64
N TYR A 54 -4.26 -16.37 -7.64
CA TYR A 54 -5.68 -16.52 -8.01
C TYR A 54 -5.89 -17.33 -9.29
N ARG A 55 -4.79 -17.78 -9.94
CA ARG A 55 -4.80 -18.56 -11.19
C ARG A 55 -5.67 -17.92 -12.28
N ARG A 56 -5.77 -16.59 -12.32
CA ARG A 56 -6.37 -15.89 -13.46
C ARG A 56 -5.41 -15.93 -14.63
N GLU A 57 -5.95 -16.03 -15.84
CA GLU A 57 -5.17 -15.85 -17.05
C GLU A 57 -4.57 -14.44 -17.05
N ALA A 58 -3.25 -14.36 -17.14
CA ALA A 58 -2.52 -13.13 -17.42
C ALA A 58 -1.98 -13.27 -18.83
N THR A 59 -2.46 -12.43 -19.75
CA THR A 59 -2.05 -12.49 -21.15
C THR A 59 -0.84 -11.60 -21.40
N PHE A 60 -0.17 -11.82 -22.53
CA PHE A 60 0.90 -10.94 -22.99
C PHE A 60 0.43 -9.49 -23.09
N GLU A 61 -0.77 -9.25 -23.62
CA GLU A 61 -1.36 -7.93 -23.80
C GLU A 61 -1.60 -7.23 -22.45
N MET A 62 -1.99 -7.97 -21.42
CA MET A 62 -2.16 -7.42 -20.06
C MET A 62 -0.83 -6.96 -19.46
N PHE A 63 0.23 -7.77 -19.61
CA PHE A 63 1.57 -7.36 -19.20
C PHE A 63 2.08 -6.17 -20.01
N ALA A 64 1.91 -6.21 -21.33
CA ALA A 64 2.31 -5.11 -22.22
C ALA A 64 1.61 -3.80 -21.85
N SER A 65 0.32 -3.85 -21.52
CA SER A 65 -0.43 -2.67 -21.05
C SER A 65 0.10 -2.14 -19.72
N CYS A 66 0.41 -3.01 -18.74
CA CYS A 66 1.01 -2.55 -17.47
C CYS A 66 2.38 -1.90 -17.69
N ILE A 67 3.20 -2.48 -18.58
CA ILE A 67 4.52 -1.94 -18.93
C ILE A 67 4.38 -0.56 -19.59
N GLU A 68 3.41 -0.40 -20.51
CA GLU A 68 3.21 0.89 -21.17
C GLU A 68 2.75 1.98 -20.19
N ASN A 69 1.83 1.66 -19.27
CA ASN A 69 1.44 2.59 -18.21
C ASN A 69 2.64 3.04 -17.35
N ILE A 70 3.56 2.13 -17.04
CA ILE A 70 4.79 2.46 -16.31
C ILE A 70 5.68 3.39 -17.16
N ARG A 71 5.84 3.11 -18.45
CA ARG A 71 6.65 3.96 -19.35
C ARG A 71 6.08 5.36 -19.50
N GLU A 72 4.77 5.49 -19.65
CA GLU A 72 4.10 6.79 -19.71
C GLU A 72 4.31 7.57 -18.40
N ALA A 73 4.14 6.92 -17.25
CA ALA A 73 4.38 7.54 -15.95
C ALA A 73 5.85 7.97 -15.75
N ILE A 74 6.82 7.15 -16.20
CA ILE A 74 8.25 7.50 -16.18
C ILE A 74 8.51 8.71 -17.08
N SER A 75 7.95 8.74 -18.29
CA SER A 75 8.10 9.87 -19.21
C SER A 75 7.59 11.19 -18.61
N LEU A 76 6.45 11.14 -17.91
CA LEU A 76 5.93 12.29 -17.15
C LEU A 76 6.86 12.71 -16.02
N LEU A 77 7.45 11.74 -15.30
CA LEU A 77 8.42 12.01 -14.24
C LEU A 77 9.69 12.66 -14.81
N GLU A 78 10.25 12.12 -15.88
CA GLU A 78 11.42 12.68 -16.58
C GLU A 78 11.17 14.13 -17.01
N GLY A 79 10.00 14.40 -17.58
CA GLY A 79 9.59 15.76 -17.93
C GLY A 79 9.49 16.68 -16.70
N SER A 80 8.91 16.18 -15.61
CA SER A 80 8.70 16.97 -14.38
C SER A 80 10.02 17.30 -13.68
N ILE A 81 10.89 16.30 -13.48
CA ILE A 81 12.19 16.51 -12.82
C ILE A 81 13.15 17.37 -13.65
N SER A 82 12.97 17.39 -14.97
CA SER A 82 13.74 18.27 -15.87
C SER A 82 13.34 19.74 -15.72
N VAL A 83 12.14 20.02 -15.20
CA VAL A 83 11.68 21.38 -14.90
C VAL A 83 12.16 21.79 -13.51
N SER A 84 11.89 20.97 -12.49
CA SER A 84 12.31 21.23 -11.11
C SER A 84 12.13 19.98 -10.23
N VAL A 85 12.97 19.90 -9.20
CA VAL A 85 12.82 18.96 -8.07
C VAL A 85 12.98 19.64 -6.71
N ASN A 86 13.23 20.96 -6.70
CA ASN A 86 13.65 21.71 -5.52
C ASN A 86 12.59 22.71 -5.05
N GLN A 87 11.40 22.70 -5.66
CA GLN A 87 10.27 23.47 -5.14
C GLN A 87 9.86 22.91 -3.77
N ASN A 88 9.33 23.79 -2.93
CA ASN A 88 8.92 23.47 -1.56
C ASN A 88 7.50 23.99 -1.30
N ASP A 89 6.64 23.73 -2.27
CA ASP A 89 5.26 24.19 -2.26
C ASP A 89 4.40 23.26 -1.41
N PRO A 90 3.31 23.76 -0.78
CA PRO A 90 2.35 22.92 -0.09
C PRO A 90 1.75 21.86 -1.02
N LEU A 91 1.75 20.61 -0.57
CA LEU A 91 1.14 19.50 -1.28
C LEU A 91 -0.30 19.28 -0.80
N PRO A 92 -1.26 18.95 -1.68
CA PRO A 92 -2.68 18.86 -1.33
C PRO A 92 -3.05 17.52 -0.67
N PHE A 93 -2.15 16.92 0.10
CA PHE A 93 -2.30 15.58 0.66
C PHE A 93 -2.40 15.61 2.18
N ASN A 94 -3.16 14.68 2.75
CA ASN A 94 -3.05 14.39 4.18
C ASN A 94 -1.65 13.81 4.46
N ALA A 95 -0.87 14.49 5.31
CA ALA A 95 0.52 14.15 5.59
C ALA A 95 0.70 12.68 6.03
N LYS A 96 -0.12 12.23 6.98
CA LYS A 96 -0.04 10.87 7.54
C LYS A 96 -0.42 9.81 6.53
N LEU A 97 -1.47 10.07 5.74
CA LEU A 97 -1.90 9.16 4.69
C LEU A 97 -0.84 9.02 3.60
N LEU A 98 -0.26 10.14 3.14
CA LEU A 98 0.79 10.12 2.13
C LEU A 98 2.05 9.42 2.66
N HIS A 99 2.54 9.84 3.83
CA HIS A 99 3.75 9.30 4.45
C HIS A 99 3.61 7.80 4.74
N GLY A 100 2.51 7.40 5.38
CA GLY A 100 2.23 6.00 5.66
C GLY A 100 2.07 5.15 4.39
N THR A 101 1.50 5.70 3.31
CA THR A 101 1.33 4.96 2.05
C THR A 101 2.66 4.77 1.31
N VAL A 102 3.42 5.85 1.11
CA VAL A 102 4.72 5.77 0.41
C VAL A 102 5.73 4.98 1.23
N GLY A 103 5.76 5.17 2.55
CA GLY A 103 6.60 4.39 3.46
C GLY A 103 6.26 2.89 3.45
N THR A 104 4.98 2.51 3.42
CA THR A 104 4.63 1.08 3.25
C THR A 104 5.21 0.53 1.93
N ILE A 105 5.23 1.33 0.85
CA ILE A 105 5.75 0.89 -0.44
C ILE A 105 7.28 0.71 -0.40
N SER A 106 8.02 1.57 0.31
CA SER A 106 9.48 1.39 0.47
C SER A 106 9.80 0.09 1.18
N GLU A 107 9.22 -0.18 2.35
CA GLU A 107 9.56 -1.39 3.13
C GLU A 107 9.16 -2.68 2.38
N GLU A 108 8.04 -2.66 1.65
CA GLU A 108 7.63 -3.81 0.81
C GLU A 108 8.58 -4.01 -0.39
N ALA A 109 9.19 -2.93 -0.91
CA ALA A 109 10.22 -3.05 -1.94
C ALA A 109 11.52 -3.64 -1.38
N GLU A 110 11.90 -3.33 -0.14
CA GLU A 110 13.03 -3.94 0.55
C GLU A 110 12.79 -5.43 0.83
N MET A 111 11.57 -5.79 1.25
CA MET A 111 11.12 -7.17 1.39
C MET A 111 11.24 -7.95 0.06
N LEU A 112 10.75 -7.37 -1.04
CA LEU A 112 10.87 -7.98 -2.37
C LEU A 112 12.33 -8.10 -2.83
N SER A 113 13.18 -7.11 -2.52
CA SER A 113 14.62 -7.15 -2.81
C SER A 113 15.27 -8.35 -2.12
N SER A 114 14.96 -8.57 -0.84
CA SER A 114 15.44 -9.74 -0.08
C SER A 114 14.99 -11.07 -0.70
N MET A 115 13.75 -11.14 -1.20
CA MET A 115 13.25 -12.33 -1.91
C MET A 115 13.95 -12.57 -3.25
N LEU A 116 14.27 -11.51 -3.98
CA LEU A 116 14.99 -11.58 -5.26
C LEU A 116 16.44 -12.05 -5.07
N ASP A 117 17.13 -11.57 -4.03
CA ASP A 117 18.50 -12.01 -3.70
C ASP A 117 18.59 -13.53 -3.45
N VAL A 118 17.56 -14.11 -2.81
CA VAL A 118 17.47 -15.57 -2.64
C VAL A 118 17.30 -16.27 -4.00
N ALA A 119 16.48 -15.70 -4.89
CA ALA A 119 16.20 -16.27 -6.20
C ALA A 119 17.38 -16.15 -7.19
N SER A 120 18.15 -15.06 -7.15
CA SER A 120 19.25 -14.82 -8.10
C SER A 120 20.56 -15.48 -7.67
N ASP A 121 20.89 -15.43 -6.38
CA ASP A 121 22.24 -15.72 -5.90
C ASP A 121 22.31 -16.98 -5.04
N GLY A 122 21.18 -17.64 -4.78
CA GLY A 122 21.08 -18.79 -3.88
C GLY A 122 21.47 -18.47 -2.44
N ARG A 123 21.48 -17.18 -2.07
CA ARG A 123 21.75 -16.72 -0.71
C ARG A 123 20.65 -17.20 0.22
N LYS A 124 20.98 -17.36 1.51
CA LYS A 124 19.96 -17.56 2.54
C LYS A 124 19.22 -16.24 2.78
N ILE A 125 17.95 -16.36 3.14
CA ILE A 125 17.14 -15.20 3.52
C ILE A 125 17.74 -14.56 4.77
N ASP A 126 17.87 -13.23 4.77
CA ASP A 126 18.30 -12.48 5.95
C ASP A 126 17.11 -12.28 6.89
N GLU A 127 16.96 -13.20 7.84
CA GLU A 127 15.84 -13.20 8.78
C GLU A 127 15.77 -11.93 9.64
N VAL A 128 16.90 -11.28 9.91
CA VAL A 128 16.93 -10.04 10.69
C VAL A 128 16.30 -8.91 9.88
N ASN A 129 16.74 -8.75 8.62
CA ASN A 129 16.18 -7.77 7.71
C ASN A 129 14.67 -7.96 7.54
N LEU A 130 14.19 -9.20 7.36
CA LEU A 130 12.74 -9.45 7.23
C LEU A 130 11.94 -8.99 8.46
N ILE A 131 12.51 -9.12 9.66
CA ILE A 131 11.84 -8.71 10.91
C ILE A 131 11.82 -7.18 11.01
N GLU A 132 12.91 -6.51 10.64
CA GLU A 132 13.01 -5.05 10.60
C GLU A 132 12.01 -4.46 9.61
N GLU A 133 12.03 -4.89 8.35
CA GLU A 133 11.12 -4.41 7.31
C GLU A 133 9.64 -4.70 7.62
N ALA A 134 9.34 -5.85 8.23
CA ALA A 134 7.98 -6.14 8.69
C ALA A 134 7.52 -5.20 9.82
N GLY A 135 8.43 -4.82 10.71
CA GLY A 135 8.19 -3.85 11.78
C GLY A 135 7.96 -2.44 11.23
N ASP A 136 8.80 -2.00 10.29
CA ASP A 136 8.71 -0.68 9.67
C ASP A 136 7.45 -0.57 8.79
N ALA A 137 7.09 -1.63 8.07
CA ALA A 137 5.81 -1.72 7.37
C ALA A 137 4.61 -1.57 8.32
N LEU A 138 4.65 -2.20 9.51
CA LEU A 138 3.61 -2.04 10.54
C LEU A 138 3.56 -0.61 11.08
N TRP A 139 4.71 0.03 11.25
CA TRP A 139 4.80 1.41 11.69
C TRP A 139 4.18 2.38 10.67
N TYR A 140 4.50 2.24 9.39
CA TYR A 140 3.89 3.03 8.32
C TYR A 140 2.40 2.73 8.14
N GLN A 141 1.98 1.49 8.37
CA GLN A 141 0.57 1.12 8.41
C GLN A 141 -0.18 1.83 9.54
N ALA A 142 0.43 2.02 10.71
CA ALA A 142 -0.14 2.81 11.81
C ALA A 142 -0.31 4.28 11.43
N GLU A 143 0.71 4.91 10.82
CA GLU A 143 0.61 6.28 10.28
C GLU A 143 -0.52 6.42 9.26
N LYS A 144 -0.58 5.49 8.31
CA LYS A 144 -1.63 5.46 7.27
C LYS A 144 -3.03 5.37 7.87
N LEU A 145 -3.22 4.52 8.89
CA LEU A 145 -4.51 4.36 9.57
C LEU A 145 -4.90 5.61 10.36
N ALA A 146 -3.95 6.28 11.01
CA ALA A 146 -4.20 7.57 11.65
C ALA A 146 -4.65 8.62 10.62
N GLY A 147 -4.05 8.64 9.42
CA GLY A 147 -4.51 9.51 8.31
C GLY A 147 -5.92 9.16 7.82
N VAL A 148 -6.26 7.87 7.72
CA VAL A 148 -7.63 7.42 7.37
C VAL A 148 -8.64 7.89 8.43
N GLU A 149 -8.32 7.75 9.70
CA GLU A 149 -9.17 8.20 10.80
C GLU A 149 -9.38 9.71 10.77
N GLN A 150 -8.33 10.50 10.51
CA GLN A 150 -8.45 11.96 10.36
C GLN A 150 -9.43 12.38 9.25
N ILE A 151 -9.49 11.63 8.15
CA ILE A 151 -10.34 11.95 7.00
C ILE A 151 -11.76 11.41 7.19
N SER A 152 -11.89 10.19 7.73
CA SER A 152 -13.16 9.45 7.75
C SER A 152 -13.87 9.45 9.10
N GLY A 153 -13.16 9.76 10.19
CA GLY A 153 -13.61 9.55 11.56
C GLY A 153 -13.62 8.08 12.01
N VAL A 154 -13.14 7.15 11.17
CA VAL A 154 -13.18 5.72 11.44
C VAL A 154 -11.81 5.25 11.95
N GLY A 155 -11.75 4.93 13.24
CA GLY A 155 -10.57 4.33 13.86
C GLY A 155 -10.36 2.85 13.48
N ILE A 156 -9.25 2.27 13.96
CA ILE A 156 -8.81 0.92 13.58
C ILE A 156 -9.87 -0.18 13.76
N ALA A 157 -10.61 -0.16 14.87
CA ALA A 157 -11.66 -1.14 15.12
C ALA A 157 -12.75 -1.12 14.02
N GLY A 158 -13.12 0.09 13.56
CA GLY A 158 -14.06 0.28 12.48
C GLY A 158 -13.49 -0.17 11.13
N VAL A 159 -12.23 0.17 10.84
CA VAL A 159 -11.53 -0.27 9.63
C VAL A 159 -11.48 -1.80 9.55
N CYS A 160 -11.11 -2.47 10.64
CA CYS A 160 -11.09 -3.93 10.73
C CYS A 160 -12.50 -4.52 10.55
N ALA A 161 -13.51 -3.98 11.24
CA ALA A 161 -14.90 -4.45 11.13
C ALA A 161 -15.45 -4.31 9.71
N ALA A 162 -15.21 -3.17 9.05
CA ALA A 162 -15.61 -2.93 7.68
C ALA A 162 -14.90 -3.86 6.69
N ASN A 163 -13.61 -4.13 6.89
CA ASN A 163 -12.86 -5.07 6.06
C ASN A 163 -13.39 -6.50 6.19
N ILE A 164 -13.63 -6.97 7.42
CA ILE A 164 -14.18 -8.31 7.67
C ILE A 164 -15.59 -8.44 7.09
N ALA A 165 -16.46 -7.44 7.26
CA ALA A 165 -17.80 -7.46 6.68
C ALA A 165 -17.76 -7.57 5.14
N LYS A 166 -16.90 -6.79 4.49
CA LYS A 166 -16.65 -6.89 3.05
C LYS A 166 -16.15 -8.28 2.64
N LEU A 167 -15.18 -8.83 3.37
CA LEU A 167 -14.62 -10.15 3.06
C LEU A 167 -15.62 -11.28 3.30
N ALA A 168 -16.51 -11.16 4.29
CA ALA A 168 -17.60 -12.10 4.51
C ALA A 168 -18.62 -12.07 3.37
N VAL A 169 -18.93 -10.89 2.82
CA VAL A 169 -19.74 -10.79 1.59
C VAL A 169 -19.04 -11.45 0.41
N ARG A 170 -17.72 -11.25 0.28
CA ARG A 170 -16.95 -11.81 -0.84
C ARG A 170 -16.80 -13.32 -0.76
N HIS A 171 -16.40 -13.84 0.38
CA HIS A 171 -15.94 -15.23 0.51
C HIS A 171 -16.90 -16.12 1.28
N GLY A 172 -17.90 -15.55 1.95
CA GLY A 172 -18.68 -16.27 2.96
C GLY A 172 -17.82 -16.56 4.19
N ASP A 173 -17.79 -17.82 4.63
CA ASP A 173 -17.10 -18.25 5.86
C ASP A 173 -15.58 -18.37 5.71
N LYS A 174 -15.09 -18.72 4.51
CA LYS A 174 -13.66 -18.95 4.24
C LYS A 174 -13.30 -18.60 2.82
N PHE A 175 -12.01 -18.45 2.53
CA PHE A 175 -11.51 -18.13 1.20
C PHE A 175 -12.14 -19.00 0.10
N ASN A 176 -12.65 -18.34 -0.93
CA ASN A 176 -13.15 -18.95 -2.16
C ASN A 176 -12.50 -18.24 -3.35
N GLY A 177 -11.70 -18.99 -4.12
CA GLY A 177 -10.99 -18.47 -5.29
C GLY A 177 -11.93 -17.97 -6.39
N GLN A 178 -13.08 -18.62 -6.60
CA GLN A 178 -14.08 -18.18 -7.59
C GLN A 178 -14.69 -16.84 -7.17
N SER A 179 -15.02 -16.66 -5.90
CA SER A 179 -15.59 -15.40 -5.41
C SER A 179 -14.56 -14.27 -5.31
N ALA A 180 -13.26 -14.60 -5.25
CA ALA A 180 -12.19 -13.61 -5.49
C ALA A 180 -12.19 -13.12 -6.95
N ILE A 181 -12.69 -13.95 -7.88
CA ILE A 181 -12.79 -13.64 -9.31
C ILE A 181 -14.07 -12.85 -9.61
N GLU A 182 -15.21 -13.36 -9.18
CA GLU A 182 -16.57 -12.82 -9.43
C GLU A 182 -17.03 -11.93 -8.28
N ARG A 183 -16.46 -10.72 -8.20
CA ARG A 183 -16.71 -9.80 -7.09
C ARG A 183 -18.00 -9.01 -7.28
N ASP A 184 -18.90 -9.07 -6.30
CA ASP A 184 -20.01 -8.13 -6.15
C ASP A 184 -19.55 -6.85 -5.45
N LEU A 185 -19.06 -5.89 -6.25
CA LEU A 185 -18.54 -4.62 -5.75
C LEU A 185 -19.61 -3.74 -5.07
N ILE A 186 -20.89 -3.91 -5.44
CA ILE A 186 -21.99 -3.13 -4.88
C ILE A 186 -22.25 -3.61 -3.45
N SER A 187 -22.44 -4.92 -3.27
CA SER A 187 -22.66 -5.51 -1.95
C SER A 187 -21.44 -5.36 -1.04
N GLU A 188 -20.22 -5.52 -1.57
CA GLU A 188 -18.98 -5.26 -0.84
C GLU A 188 -18.94 -3.82 -0.29
N ARG A 189 -19.31 -2.82 -1.11
CA ARG A 189 -19.27 -1.42 -0.69
C ARG A 189 -20.39 -1.06 0.28
N ALA A 190 -21.57 -1.66 0.15
CA ALA A 190 -22.66 -1.51 1.11
C ALA A 190 -22.25 -2.05 2.49
N ALA A 191 -21.56 -3.20 2.55
CA ALA A 191 -21.06 -3.78 3.78
C ALA A 191 -20.03 -2.90 4.50
N VAL A 192 -19.14 -2.23 3.74
CA VAL A 192 -18.20 -1.25 4.31
C VAL A 192 -18.95 -0.08 4.95
N ARG A 193 -19.90 0.53 4.22
CA ARG A 193 -20.68 1.70 4.69
C ARG A 193 -21.52 1.41 5.93
N GLY A 194 -21.99 0.18 6.10
CA GLY A 194 -22.75 -0.22 7.29
C GLY A 194 -21.89 -0.39 8.55
N ARG A 195 -20.57 -0.25 8.44
CA ARG A 195 -19.59 -0.49 9.51
C ARG A 195 -18.58 0.66 9.69
N SER A 196 -18.70 1.71 8.89
CA SER A 196 -17.89 2.93 8.90
C SER A 196 -18.67 4.11 9.46
#